data_AF-A0A0D7PKP2-F1
#
_entry.id   AF-A0A0D7PKP2-F1
#
_cell.length_a   1.000
_cell.length_b   1.000
_cell.length_c   1.000
_cell.angle_alpha   90.00
_cell.angle_beta   90.00
_cell.angle_gamma   90.00
#
_symmetry.space_group_name_H-M   'P 1'
#
loop_
_entity.id
_entity.type
_entity.pdbx_description
1 polymer ?
#
loop_
_entity_poly.entity_id
_entity_poly.type
_entity_poly.pdbx_seq_one_letter_code
_entity_poly.pdbx_strand_id
1 'polypeptide(L)'
;MADSFYYRGAGADLRTTRQEVVETESVKVQDVDIPDYVRGIFCEPVLLEGEDSGLYWKMVCALIEERKPRTMSDWIALHDLSTKLWEERLFRRASNALIRCGKLAAVQQILDEIIPGESNLKRIQDNAARRGNKYFSENEKERNEIHSLLAKFGVTEAELYARSAQNNSEALLMWEG
;
A
#
# COMPACT_ATOMS: atom_id res chain seq x y z
N MET A 1 -32.12 -49.12 22.74
CA MET A 1 -32.10 -47.82 23.45
C MET A 1 -31.10 -46.94 22.71
N ALA A 2 -31.65 -45.95 22.01
CA ALA A 2 -30.92 -44.94 21.27
C ALA A 2 -30.37 -43.89 22.25
N ASP A 3 -29.28 -43.22 21.88
CA ASP A 3 -29.35 -41.77 21.76
C ASP A 3 -28.29 -41.20 20.82
N SER A 4 -28.81 -40.39 19.91
CA SER A 4 -28.19 -39.70 18.81
C SER A 4 -27.94 -38.27 19.24
N PHE A 5 -26.67 -37.85 19.30
CA PHE A 5 -26.33 -36.44 19.53
C PHE A 5 -26.29 -35.70 18.20
N TYR A 6 -27.41 -35.08 17.86
CA TYR A 6 -27.49 -34.00 16.87
C TYR A 6 -26.78 -32.75 17.43
N TYR A 7 -25.70 -32.31 16.79
CA TYR A 7 -25.28 -30.91 16.88
C TYR A 7 -25.99 -30.11 15.78
N ARG A 8 -26.93 -29.29 16.21
CA ARG A 8 -27.64 -28.26 15.44
C ARG A 8 -27.24 -26.90 16.03
N GLY A 9 -26.73 -26.00 15.20
CA GLY A 9 -26.45 -24.60 15.54
C GLY A 9 -25.28 -24.10 14.68
N ALA A 10 -25.29 -22.93 14.06
CA ALA A 10 -26.27 -21.86 13.95
C ALA A 10 -25.95 -21.12 12.63
N GLY A 11 -26.94 -20.50 12.01
CA GLY A 11 -26.81 -19.82 10.72
C GLY A 11 -25.73 -18.74 10.74
N ALA A 12 -24.79 -18.84 9.80
CA ALA A 12 -23.90 -17.74 9.47
C ALA A 12 -24.71 -16.70 8.67
N ASP A 13 -25.10 -15.65 9.38
CA ASP A 13 -25.72 -14.45 8.84
C ASP A 13 -24.68 -13.76 7.93
N LEU A 14 -24.74 -14.05 6.62
CA LEU A 14 -23.94 -13.39 5.59
C LEU A 14 -24.43 -11.96 5.43
N ARG A 15 -24.03 -11.09 6.36
CA ARG A 15 -24.13 -9.64 6.19
C ARG A 15 -23.05 -9.21 5.20
N THR A 16 -23.38 -9.35 3.91
CA THR A 16 -22.76 -8.58 2.84
C THR A 16 -22.89 -7.12 3.21
N THR A 17 -21.83 -6.55 3.77
CA THR A 17 -21.76 -5.12 4.06
C THR A 17 -21.58 -4.45 2.71
N ARG A 18 -22.70 -4.05 2.09
CA ARG A 18 -22.73 -3.20 0.91
C ARG A 18 -22.04 -1.90 1.31
N GLN A 19 -20.75 -1.78 0.96
CA GLN A 19 -20.06 -0.51 0.96
C GLN A 19 -20.85 0.41 0.04
N GLU A 20 -21.63 1.31 0.63
CA GLU A 20 -22.14 2.47 -0.07
C GLU A 20 -20.91 3.23 -0.56
N VAL A 21 -20.67 3.17 -1.87
CA VAL A 21 -19.75 4.07 -2.55
C VAL A 21 -20.41 5.44 -2.41
N VAL A 22 -19.98 6.19 -1.40
CA VAL A 22 -20.30 7.62 -1.29
C VAL A 22 -19.69 8.26 -2.52
N GLU A 23 -20.52 8.54 -3.53
CA GLU A 23 -20.17 9.40 -4.66
C GLU A 23 -19.76 10.73 -4.06
N THR A 24 -18.46 10.90 -3.87
CA THR A 24 -17.91 12.12 -3.31
C THR A 24 -17.75 13.03 -4.50
N GLU A 25 -18.60 14.05 -4.61
CA GLU A 25 -18.46 15.06 -5.67
C GLU A 25 -17.00 15.57 -5.71
N SER A 26 -16.44 15.60 -6.93
CA SER A 26 -15.09 16.04 -7.18
C SER A 26 -15.08 17.57 -7.13
N VAL A 27 -14.47 18.11 -6.08
CA VAL A 27 -14.25 19.56 -5.92
C VAL A 27 -13.24 19.97 -6.98
N LYS A 28 -13.59 20.94 -7.84
CA LYS A 28 -12.68 21.49 -8.85
C LYS A 28 -12.02 22.76 -8.33
N VAL A 29 -10.93 23.18 -8.96
CA VAL A 29 -10.23 24.46 -8.69
C VAL A 29 -11.20 25.66 -8.67
N GLN A 30 -12.24 25.59 -9.50
CA GLN A 30 -13.23 26.66 -9.65
C GLN A 30 -14.10 26.85 -8.39
N ASP A 31 -14.18 25.83 -7.54
CA ASP A 31 -15.00 25.82 -6.32
C ASP A 31 -14.21 26.28 -5.08
N VAL A 32 -12.91 26.55 -5.23
CA VAL A 32 -12.04 26.99 -4.14
C VAL A 32 -11.90 28.51 -4.16
N ASP A 33 -12.00 29.14 -2.99
CA ASP A 33 -11.86 30.59 -2.79
C ASP A 33 -10.38 31.04 -2.92
N ILE A 34 -9.84 30.93 -4.13
CA ILE A 34 -8.48 31.35 -4.50
C ILE A 34 -8.61 32.66 -5.30
N PRO A 35 -7.96 33.75 -4.87
CA PRO A 35 -7.96 35.00 -5.61
C PRO A 35 -7.37 34.84 -7.01
N ASP A 36 -7.96 35.53 -8.00
CA ASP A 36 -7.58 35.38 -9.41
C ASP A 36 -6.09 35.69 -9.69
N TYR A 37 -5.50 36.62 -8.94
CA TYR A 37 -4.10 37.01 -9.11
C TYR A 37 -3.09 35.92 -8.69
N VAL A 38 -3.51 34.93 -7.89
CA VAL A 38 -2.69 33.75 -7.51
C VAL A 38 -3.18 32.45 -8.12
N ARG A 39 -4.39 32.42 -8.68
CA ARG A 39 -5.00 31.20 -9.24
C ARG A 39 -4.07 30.46 -10.21
N GLY A 40 -3.25 31.19 -10.98
CA GLY A 40 -2.30 30.62 -11.94
C GLY A 40 -1.16 29.78 -11.33
N ILE A 41 -0.89 29.88 -10.03
CA ILE A 41 0.12 29.01 -9.37
C ILE A 41 -0.47 27.66 -8.97
N PHE A 42 -1.79 27.57 -8.81
CA PHE A 42 -2.48 26.33 -8.46
C PHE A 42 -2.83 25.54 -9.71
N CYS A 43 -1.86 24.77 -10.20
CA CYS A 43 -2.04 23.85 -11.33
C CYS A 43 -2.81 22.57 -10.92
N GLU A 44 -3.28 21.83 -11.92
CA GLU A 44 -3.88 20.51 -11.69
C GLU A 44 -2.83 19.57 -11.05
N PRO A 45 -3.15 18.86 -9.96
CA PRO A 45 -2.21 17.97 -9.31
C PRO A 45 -1.84 16.78 -10.21
N VAL A 46 -0.64 16.23 -10.01
CA VAL A 46 -0.30 14.92 -10.58
C VAL A 46 -1.14 13.85 -9.90
N LEU A 47 -1.80 13.01 -10.70
CA LEU A 47 -2.66 11.92 -10.25
C LEU A 47 -2.10 10.57 -10.68
N LEU A 48 -2.15 9.58 -9.80
CA LEU A 48 -1.97 8.18 -10.17
C LEU A 48 -3.27 7.57 -10.69
N GLU A 49 -3.17 6.42 -11.35
CA GLU A 49 -4.34 5.69 -11.85
C GLU A 49 -5.34 5.42 -10.71
N GLY A 50 -6.61 5.79 -10.97
CA GLY A 50 -7.72 5.65 -10.04
C GLY A 50 -7.79 6.71 -8.93
N GLU A 51 -6.96 7.76 -8.96
CA GLU A 51 -7.05 8.86 -7.99
C GLU A 51 -8.08 9.92 -8.36
N ASP A 52 -8.76 10.45 -7.33
CA ASP A 52 -9.66 11.58 -7.41
C ASP A 52 -8.91 12.89 -7.15
N SER A 53 -8.91 13.82 -8.11
CA SER A 53 -8.37 15.17 -7.93
C SER A 53 -9.15 15.98 -6.88
N GLY A 54 -10.40 15.63 -6.60
CA GLY A 54 -11.19 16.23 -5.53
C GLY A 54 -10.56 16.07 -4.15
N LEU A 55 -9.76 15.03 -3.90
CA LEU A 55 -9.02 14.86 -2.65
C LEU A 55 -7.92 15.92 -2.47
N TYR A 56 -7.23 16.27 -3.55
CA TYR A 56 -6.24 17.34 -3.54
C TYR A 56 -6.91 18.67 -3.20
N TRP A 57 -8.00 19.01 -3.90
CA TRP A 57 -8.71 20.27 -3.67
C TRP A 57 -9.35 20.35 -2.28
N LYS A 58 -9.88 19.25 -1.73
CA LYS A 58 -10.34 19.19 -0.33
C LYS A 58 -9.22 19.50 0.66
N MET A 59 -8.01 18.98 0.42
CA MET A 59 -6.84 19.29 1.23
C MET A 59 -6.45 20.77 1.12
N VAL A 60 -6.44 21.34 -0.10
CA VAL A 60 -6.17 22.76 -0.33
C VAL A 60 -7.20 23.63 0.41
N CYS A 61 -8.51 23.32 0.31
CA CYS A 61 -9.56 24.03 1.04
C CYS A 61 -9.30 24.01 2.56
N ALA A 62 -9.00 22.83 3.13
CA ALA A 62 -8.71 22.70 4.55
C ALA A 62 -7.50 23.57 4.97
N LEU A 63 -6.45 23.62 4.16
CA LEU A 63 -5.28 24.47 4.42
C LEU A 63 -5.62 25.97 4.32
N ILE A 64 -6.49 26.37 3.40
CA ILE A 64 -6.97 27.76 3.28
C ILE A 64 -7.74 28.17 4.52
N GLU A 65 -8.66 27.31 4.99
CA GLU A 65 -9.44 27.54 6.20
C GLU A 65 -8.56 27.65 7.46
N GLU A 66 -7.54 26.79 7.58
CA GLU A 66 -6.60 26.78 8.69
C GLU A 66 -5.69 28.03 8.69
N ARG A 67 -5.10 28.34 7.53
CA ARG A 67 -4.01 29.33 7.43
C ARG A 67 -4.51 30.75 7.15
N LYS A 68 -5.68 30.90 6.54
CA LYS A 68 -6.32 32.18 6.20
C LYS A 68 -5.34 33.16 5.52
N PRO A 69 -4.75 32.78 4.37
CA PRO A 69 -3.75 33.60 3.67
C PRO A 69 -4.33 34.99 3.32
N ARG A 70 -3.54 36.06 3.51
CA ARG A 70 -3.97 37.44 3.24
C ARG A 70 -3.10 38.14 2.20
N THR A 71 -1.84 37.76 2.14
CA THR A 71 -0.84 38.35 1.25
C THR A 71 -0.44 37.38 0.14
N MET A 72 0.14 37.90 -0.94
CA MET A 72 0.72 37.08 -2.01
C MET A 72 1.70 36.03 -1.46
N SER A 73 2.54 36.41 -0.50
CA SER A 73 3.51 35.50 0.12
C SER A 73 2.83 34.38 0.91
N ASP A 74 1.70 34.65 1.57
CA ASP A 74 0.93 33.61 2.27
C ASP A 74 0.36 32.59 1.28
N TRP A 75 -0.12 33.05 0.12
CA TRP A 75 -0.65 32.17 -0.92
C TRP A 75 0.42 31.30 -1.56
N ILE A 76 1.62 31.85 -1.80
CA ILE A 76 2.78 31.07 -2.26
C ILE A 76 3.16 30.01 -1.22
N ALA A 77 3.24 30.39 0.06
CA ALA A 77 3.56 29.45 1.12
C ALA A 77 2.50 28.35 1.27
N LEU A 78 1.21 28.67 1.09
CA LEU A 78 0.13 27.71 1.10
C LEU A 78 0.23 26.73 -0.07
N HIS A 79 0.47 27.24 -1.28
CA HIS A 79 0.70 26.43 -2.47
C HIS A 79 1.84 25.44 -2.24
N ASP A 80 3.01 25.93 -1.80
CA ASP A 80 4.19 25.09 -1.58
C ASP A 80 3.93 24.01 -0.53
N LEU A 81 3.20 24.34 0.54
CA LEU A 81 2.81 23.37 1.54
C LEU A 81 1.84 22.32 0.97
N SER A 82 0.82 22.75 0.22
CA SER A 82 -0.14 21.81 -0.39
C SER A 82 0.54 20.84 -1.37
N THR A 83 1.47 21.34 -2.18
CA THR A 83 2.24 20.53 -3.13
C THR A 83 3.12 19.53 -2.39
N LYS A 84 3.87 19.97 -1.37
CA LYS A 84 4.71 19.07 -0.55
C LYS A 84 3.90 17.96 0.12
N LEU A 85 2.76 18.29 0.71
CA LEU A 85 1.89 17.28 1.35
C LEU A 85 1.31 16.30 0.34
N TRP A 86 0.95 16.77 -0.86
CA TRP A 86 0.47 15.92 -1.94
C TRP A 86 1.55 14.97 -2.44
N GLU A 87 2.75 15.49 -2.72
CA GLU A 87 3.91 14.70 -3.16
C GLU A 87 4.32 13.68 -2.10
N GLU A 88 4.39 14.07 -0.83
CA GLU A 88 4.70 13.16 0.28
C GLU A 88 3.70 12.00 0.35
N ARG A 89 2.40 12.27 0.16
CA ARG A 89 1.38 11.22 0.06
C ARG A 89 1.66 10.28 -1.12
N LEU A 90 1.96 10.82 -2.31
CA LEU A 90 2.29 10.02 -3.48
C LEU A 90 3.52 9.14 -3.24
N PHE A 91 4.57 9.70 -2.62
CA PHE A 91 5.79 8.98 -2.28
C PHE A 91 5.55 7.87 -1.27
N ARG A 92 4.74 8.10 -0.23
CA ARG A 92 4.34 7.05 0.71
C ARG A 92 3.59 5.91 0.01
N ARG A 93 2.71 6.24 -0.95
CA ARG A 93 1.99 5.23 -1.74
C ARG A 93 2.93 4.45 -2.66
N ALA A 94 3.81 5.13 -3.38
CA ALA A 94 4.81 4.51 -4.24
C ALA A 94 5.77 3.61 -3.46
N SER A 95 6.26 4.07 -2.31
CA SER A 95 7.12 3.31 -1.40
C SER A 95 6.43 2.03 -0.94
N ASN A 96 5.16 2.12 -0.51
CA ASN A 96 4.38 0.94 -0.16
C ASN A 96 4.20 -0.05 -1.33
N ALA A 97 4.03 0.45 -2.55
CA ALA A 97 3.94 -0.39 -3.74
C ALA A 97 5.28 -1.08 -4.04
N LEU A 98 6.40 -0.36 -3.98
CA LEU A 98 7.75 -0.92 -4.17
C LEU A 98 8.04 -2.03 -3.15
N ILE A 99 7.73 -1.79 -1.88
CA ILE A 99 7.88 -2.79 -0.82
C ILE A 99 6.97 -4.00 -1.09
N ARG A 100 5.78 -3.84 -1.65
CA ARG A 100 4.93 -4.99 -2.03
C ARG A 100 5.52 -5.76 -3.22
N CYS A 101 6.03 -5.07 -4.23
CA CYS A 101 6.65 -5.69 -5.40
C CYS A 101 7.89 -6.52 -5.06
N GLY A 102 8.72 -6.07 -4.11
CA GLY A 102 9.89 -6.82 -3.66
C GLY A 102 9.59 -8.04 -2.79
N LYS A 103 8.34 -8.24 -2.37
CA LYS A 103 7.99 -9.27 -1.38
C LYS A 103 8.26 -10.69 -1.90
N LEU A 104 8.08 -10.93 -3.20
CA LEU A 104 8.41 -12.23 -3.80
C LEU A 104 9.91 -12.54 -3.67
N ALA A 105 10.77 -11.58 -4.03
CA ALA A 105 12.21 -11.73 -3.91
C ALA A 105 12.63 -11.94 -2.44
N ALA A 106 12.01 -11.21 -1.51
CA ALA A 106 12.26 -11.37 -0.08
C ALA A 106 11.92 -12.79 0.42
N VAL A 107 10.76 -13.34 0.03
CA VAL A 107 10.37 -14.71 0.39
C VAL A 107 11.34 -15.72 -0.20
N GLN A 108 11.74 -15.56 -1.46
CA GLN A 108 12.69 -16.47 -2.12
C GLN A 108 14.05 -16.49 -1.40
N GLN A 109 14.62 -15.33 -1.11
CA GLN A 109 15.89 -15.19 -0.39
C GLN A 109 15.84 -15.83 1.00
N ILE A 110 14.79 -15.57 1.78
CA ILE A 110 14.65 -16.15 3.12
C ILE A 110 14.50 -17.67 3.05
N LEU A 111 13.74 -18.18 2.08
CA LEU A 111 13.61 -19.63 1.87
C LEU A 111 14.96 -20.27 1.47
N ASP A 112 15.79 -19.59 0.69
CA ASP A 112 17.15 -20.04 0.39
C ASP A 112 18.05 -20.03 1.63
N GLU A 113 17.91 -19.03 2.52
CA GLU A 113 18.68 -18.91 3.76
C GLU A 113 18.33 -20.01 4.80
N ILE A 114 17.04 -20.32 4.99
CA ILE A 114 16.58 -21.25 6.05
C ILE A 114 16.54 -22.73 5.63
N ILE A 115 16.60 -23.01 4.32
CA ILE A 115 16.63 -24.37 3.79
C ILE A 115 18.03 -24.61 3.24
N PRO A 116 19.02 -24.85 4.12
CA PRO A 116 20.38 -25.15 3.69
C PRO A 116 20.32 -26.35 2.75
N GLY A 117 20.67 -26.14 1.49
CA GLY A 117 20.66 -27.20 0.51
C GLY A 117 21.65 -28.30 0.88
N GLU A 118 21.18 -29.54 0.86
CA GLU A 118 22.00 -30.71 0.56
C GLU A 118 22.67 -30.49 -0.82
N SER A 119 23.83 -29.84 -0.82
CA SER A 119 24.97 -29.99 -1.74
C SER A 119 24.72 -30.17 -3.25
N ASN A 120 23.69 -29.56 -3.86
CA ASN A 120 23.54 -29.51 -5.32
C ASN A 120 23.01 -28.14 -5.80
N LEU A 121 23.96 -27.25 -6.12
CA LEU A 121 23.78 -25.84 -6.51
C LEU A 121 22.74 -25.58 -7.63
N LYS A 122 22.43 -26.56 -8.49
CA LYS A 122 21.42 -26.41 -9.56
C LYS A 122 19.98 -26.77 -9.16
N ARG A 123 19.77 -27.52 -8.07
CA ARG A 123 18.40 -27.89 -7.61
C ARG A 123 17.81 -26.86 -6.64
N ILE A 124 18.64 -25.95 -6.11
CA ILE A 124 18.27 -25.01 -5.04
C ILE A 124 17.53 -23.78 -5.61
N GLN A 125 18.05 -23.16 -6.67
CA GLN A 125 17.43 -21.97 -7.29
C GLN A 125 16.01 -22.25 -7.83
N ASP A 126 15.79 -23.41 -8.45
CA ASP A 126 14.46 -23.82 -8.91
C ASP A 126 13.48 -24.08 -7.75
N ASN A 127 13.99 -24.37 -6.55
CA ASN A 127 13.16 -24.73 -5.40
C ASN A 127 12.68 -23.49 -4.64
N ALA A 128 13.55 -22.51 -4.39
CA ALA A 128 13.14 -21.27 -3.73
C ALA A 128 12.28 -20.40 -4.64
N ALA A 129 12.60 -20.28 -5.93
CA ALA A 129 11.74 -19.55 -6.87
C ALA A 129 10.33 -20.15 -6.93
N ARG A 130 10.22 -21.47 -7.06
CA ARG A 130 8.94 -22.20 -7.08
C ARG A 130 8.19 -22.08 -5.75
N ARG A 131 8.88 -22.14 -4.61
CA ARG A 131 8.28 -21.97 -3.28
C ARG A 131 7.86 -20.52 -3.01
N GLY A 132 8.61 -19.55 -3.51
CA GLY A 132 8.23 -18.14 -3.49
C GLY A 132 6.93 -17.91 -4.25
N ASN A 133 6.76 -18.52 -5.42
CA ASN A 133 5.50 -18.44 -6.17
C ASN A 133 4.33 -19.10 -5.41
N LYS A 134 4.57 -20.21 -4.68
CA LYS A 134 3.55 -20.83 -3.84
C LYS A 134 3.03 -19.91 -2.73
N TYR A 135 3.86 -19.01 -2.20
CA TYR A 135 3.43 -18.02 -1.20
C TYR A 135 2.32 -17.10 -1.75
N PHE A 136 2.32 -16.81 -3.05
CA PHE A 136 1.29 -16.00 -3.72
C PHE A 136 0.26 -16.83 -4.50
N SER A 137 0.26 -18.16 -4.32
CA SER A 137 -0.68 -19.04 -5.02
C SER A 137 -2.12 -18.79 -4.57
N GLU A 138 -3.06 -18.86 -5.52
CA GLU A 138 -4.50 -18.87 -5.21
C GLU A 138 -4.90 -20.12 -4.43
N ASN A 139 -4.15 -21.22 -4.62
CA ASN A 139 -4.35 -22.46 -3.88
C ASN A 139 -3.97 -22.28 -2.40
N GLU A 140 -4.99 -22.24 -1.55
CA GLU A 140 -4.84 -22.04 -0.11
C GLU A 140 -3.90 -23.08 0.54
N LYS A 141 -3.90 -24.32 0.07
CA LYS A 141 -3.03 -25.37 0.61
C LYS A 141 -1.55 -25.06 0.35
N GLU A 142 -1.21 -24.61 -0.86
CA GLU A 142 0.16 -24.26 -1.23
C GLU A 142 0.64 -23.02 -0.49
N ARG A 143 -0.23 -22.01 -0.36
CA ARG A 143 0.06 -20.80 0.39
C ARG A 143 0.30 -21.10 1.87
N ASN A 144 -0.59 -21.87 2.50
CA ASN A 144 -0.49 -22.24 3.91
C ASN A 144 0.74 -23.12 4.20
N GLU A 145 1.18 -23.95 3.25
CA GLU A 145 2.44 -24.71 3.35
C GLU A 145 3.63 -23.76 3.57
N ILE A 146 3.74 -22.70 2.76
CA ILE A 146 4.85 -21.75 2.86
C ILE A 146 4.73 -20.89 4.13
N HIS A 147 3.54 -20.39 4.46
CA HIS A 147 3.34 -19.63 5.72
C HIS A 147 3.72 -20.46 6.96
N SER A 148 3.32 -21.73 7.00
CA SER A 148 3.66 -22.62 8.11
C SER A 148 5.16 -22.88 8.20
N LEU A 149 5.83 -23.02 7.05
CA LEU A 149 7.27 -23.18 6.98
C LEU A 149 8.00 -21.94 7.52
N LEU A 150 7.64 -20.74 7.04
CA LEU A 150 8.21 -19.48 7.51
C LEU A 150 7.99 -19.30 9.03
N ALA A 151 6.77 -19.54 9.50
CA ALA A 151 6.43 -19.45 10.92
C ALA A 151 7.21 -20.43 11.80
N LYS A 152 7.50 -21.64 11.30
CA LYS A 152 8.33 -22.63 12.02
C LYS A 152 9.75 -22.11 12.30
N PHE A 153 10.27 -21.26 11.43
CA PHE A 153 11.58 -20.60 11.60
C PHE A 153 11.49 -19.23 12.27
N GLY A 154 10.30 -18.86 12.78
CA GLY A 154 10.07 -17.57 13.43
C GLY A 154 9.95 -16.39 12.47
N VAL A 155 9.89 -16.62 11.15
CA VAL A 155 9.79 -15.56 10.15
C VAL A 155 8.36 -15.02 10.12
N THR A 156 8.24 -13.72 10.37
CA THR A 156 7.01 -12.94 10.42
C THR A 156 6.79 -12.12 9.15
N GLU A 157 5.57 -11.66 8.93
CA GLU A 157 5.25 -10.72 7.84
C GLU A 157 6.09 -9.43 7.91
N ALA A 158 6.37 -8.94 9.13
CA ALA A 158 7.19 -7.74 9.32
C ALA A 158 8.61 -7.93 8.79
N GLU A 159 9.22 -9.10 8.99
CA GLU A 159 10.55 -9.41 8.47
C GLU A 159 10.56 -9.58 6.94
N LEU A 160 9.49 -10.14 6.35
CA LEU A 160 9.33 -10.17 4.90
C LEU A 160 9.26 -8.76 4.32
N TYR A 161 8.49 -7.87 4.96
CA TYR A 161 8.41 -6.46 4.54
C TYR A 161 9.73 -5.73 4.71
N ALA A 162 10.44 -5.93 5.83
CA ALA A 162 11.75 -5.34 6.07
C ALA A 162 12.77 -5.81 5.01
N ARG A 163 12.82 -7.11 4.71
CA ARG A 163 13.69 -7.65 3.66
C ARG A 163 13.32 -7.13 2.28
N SER A 164 12.03 -7.00 1.99
CA SER A 164 11.56 -6.39 0.74
C SER A 164 11.98 -4.93 0.61
N ALA A 165 11.87 -4.15 1.69
CA ALA A 165 12.34 -2.77 1.73
C ALA A 165 13.86 -2.70 1.52
N GLN A 166 14.63 -3.59 2.15
CA GLN A 166 16.07 -3.70 1.95
C GLN A 166 16.42 -3.96 0.48
N ASN A 167 15.73 -4.91 -0.16
CA ASN A 167 15.92 -5.24 -1.58
C ASN A 167 15.58 -4.07 -2.53
N ASN A 168 14.73 -3.14 -2.10
CA ASN A 168 14.34 -1.95 -2.86
C ASN A 168 14.96 -0.67 -2.30
N SER A 169 16.00 -0.76 -1.45
CA SER A 169 16.56 0.40 -0.75
C SER A 169 17.05 1.48 -1.70
N GLU A 170 17.74 1.13 -2.78
CA GLU A 170 18.15 2.09 -3.82
C GLU A 170 16.95 2.81 -4.45
N ALA A 171 15.90 2.03 -4.77
CA ALA A 171 14.68 2.58 -5.33
C ALA A 171 13.95 3.48 -4.33
N LEU A 172 14.02 3.22 -3.03
CA LEU A 172 13.42 4.05 -1.97
C LEU A 172 14.23 5.31 -1.70
N LEU A 173 15.56 5.23 -1.72
CA LEU A 173 16.46 6.37 -1.53
C LEU A 173 16.33 7.43 -2.63
N MET A 174 15.94 7.03 -3.86
CA MET A 174 15.65 7.99 -4.93
C MET A 174 14.52 8.98 -4.61
N TRP A 175 13.70 8.72 -3.59
CA TRP A 175 12.57 9.56 -3.19
C TRP A 175 12.84 10.40 -1.93
N GLU A 176 14.02 10.25 -1.31
CA GLU A 176 14.38 10.94 -0.06
C GLU A 176 15.34 12.14 -0.29
N GLY A 177 15.78 12.38 -1.53
CA GLY A 177 16.68 13.49 -1.91
C GLY A 177 15.95 14.67 -2.53
#